data_AF-A0A2J0M046-F1
#
_entry.id   AF-A0A2J0M046-F1
#
_cell.length_a   1.000
_cell.length_b   1.000
_cell.length_c   1.000
_cell.angle_alpha   90.00
_cell.angle_beta   90.00
_cell.angle_gamma   90.00
#
_symmetry.space_group_name_H-M   'P 1'
#
loop_
_entity.id
_entity.type
_entity.pdbx_description
1 polymer ?
#
loop_
_entity_poly.entity_id
_entity_poly.type
_entity_poly.pdbx_seq_one_letter_code
_entity_poly.pdbx_strand_id
1 'polypeptide(L)'
;MNRKGFTLIELAVVVIIIAILATMATVFFKGDYSAQKKCAQNLRIISDAIEQYVDANNGQYPPDGTINPANNLKSALYPAYISDASVFKCPADTDSGSTDSYSAFYVKRNNYSKMTTFSVGCPRHDNGKSAMNLFFQGQTLKCELAEATDGSGVLTPGSDISGTATMADGSTVSSTGAVAFLQSFDIGKGMCYSLFKSDADPKDIVLNVTPGAKFEVITPSAIAGVEGTRFLVKVIDKDHTDVTTYDGKVRVEEKTGTGQVDIPAGYTTSVVLGIRPLSRYSTNSTLGRGRGGDRDEDKDKDKDRDKKS
;
A
#
# COMPACT_ATOMS: atom_id res chain seq x y z
N MET A 1 40.84 -55.19 19.81
CA MET A 1 39.91 -54.05 19.57
C MET A 1 39.00 -53.91 20.78
N ASN A 2 39.28 -52.96 21.67
CA ASN A 2 38.46 -52.71 22.86
C ASN A 2 37.22 -51.91 22.45
N ARG A 3 36.06 -52.57 22.34
CA ARG A 3 34.78 -51.89 22.12
C ARG A 3 34.24 -51.43 23.47
N LYS A 4 34.35 -50.13 23.76
CA LYS A 4 33.65 -49.50 24.88
C LYS A 4 32.16 -49.46 24.53
N GLY A 5 31.36 -50.21 25.27
CA GLY A 5 29.90 -50.15 25.20
C GLY A 5 29.37 -48.99 26.03
N PHE A 6 28.31 -48.34 25.56
CA PHE A 6 27.57 -47.35 26.33
C PHE A 6 26.95 -48.00 27.57
N THR A 7 27.01 -47.31 28.70
CA THR A 7 26.33 -47.76 29.91
C THR A 7 24.82 -47.49 29.80
N LEU A 8 24.00 -48.36 30.39
CA LEU A 8 22.54 -48.16 30.45
C LEU A 8 22.17 -46.81 31.09
N ILE A 9 23.00 -46.33 32.03
CA ILE A 9 22.78 -45.06 32.71
C ILE A 9 23.07 -43.86 31.79
N GLU A 10 24.09 -43.91 30.95
CA GLU A 10 24.35 -42.85 29.96
C GLU A 10 23.22 -42.73 28.96
N LEU A 11 22.68 -43.85 28.47
CA LEU A 11 21.54 -43.83 27.57
C LEU A 11 20.29 -43.26 28.26
N ALA A 12 20.04 -43.66 29.51
CA ALA A 12 18.89 -43.19 30.27
C ALA A 12 18.92 -41.68 30.51
N VAL A 13 20.08 -41.12 30.87
CA VAL A 13 20.24 -39.67 31.07
C VAL A 13 19.99 -38.90 29.78
N VAL A 14 20.47 -39.40 28.64
CA VAL A 14 20.26 -38.75 27.33
C VAL A 14 18.78 -38.70 26.96
N VAL A 15 18.04 -39.79 27.13
CA VAL A 15 16.59 -39.81 26.82
C VAL A 15 15.82 -38.87 27.75
N ILE A 16 16.20 -38.79 29.03
CA ILE A 16 15.60 -37.82 29.98
C ILE A 16 15.86 -36.38 29.54
N ILE A 17 17.08 -36.04 29.13
CA ILE A 17 17.43 -34.69 28.64
C ILE A 17 16.63 -34.36 27.37
N ILE A 18 16.55 -35.28 26.40
CA ILE A 18 15.76 -35.10 25.17
C ILE A 18 14.28 -34.87 25.50
N ALA A 19 13.70 -35.61 26.45
CA ALA A 19 12.32 -35.44 26.87
C ALA A 19 12.05 -34.04 27.45
N ILE A 20 12.94 -33.53 28.31
CA ILE A 20 12.83 -32.18 28.88
C ILE A 20 12.92 -31.12 27.76
N LEU A 21 13.93 -31.22 26.90
CA LEU A 21 14.11 -30.27 25.78
C LEU A 21 12.92 -30.30 24.81
N ALA A 22 12.36 -31.48 24.54
CA ALA A 22 11.19 -31.64 23.67
C ALA A 22 9.95 -30.95 24.26
N THR A 23 9.72 -31.02 25.57
CA THR A 23 8.58 -30.35 26.21
C THR A 23 8.68 -28.83 26.09
N MET A 24 9.86 -28.24 26.33
CA MET A 24 10.09 -26.79 26.24
C MET A 24 9.98 -26.26 24.81
N ALA A 25 10.48 -27.00 23.82
CA ALA A 25 10.40 -26.61 22.41
C ALA A 25 8.95 -26.39 21.93
N THR A 26 7.98 -27.13 22.48
CA THR A 26 6.58 -26.97 22.08
C THR A 26 5.95 -25.63 22.46
N VAL A 27 6.48 -24.91 23.45
CA VAL A 27 5.92 -23.63 23.89
C VAL A 27 6.46 -22.47 23.03
N PHE A 28 7.74 -22.53 22.63
CA PHE A 28 8.39 -21.44 21.88
C PHE A 28 7.99 -21.39 20.39
N PHE A 29 7.70 -22.52 19.74
CA PHE A 29 7.37 -22.54 18.31
C PHE A 29 5.87 -22.49 17.98
N LYS A 30 4.97 -22.63 18.97
CA LYS A 30 3.51 -22.72 18.71
C LYS A 30 2.78 -21.37 18.69
N GLY A 31 3.30 -20.36 19.38
CA GLY A 31 2.62 -19.07 19.54
C GLY A 31 2.35 -18.36 18.22
N ASP A 32 3.38 -18.17 17.40
CA ASP A 32 3.28 -17.37 16.17
C ASP A 32 2.34 -18.00 15.13
N TYR A 33 2.43 -19.31 14.95
CA TYR A 33 1.61 -20.01 13.95
C TYR A 33 0.11 -19.98 14.29
N SER A 34 -0.25 -20.08 15.57
CA SER A 34 -1.65 -19.97 16.01
C SER A 34 -2.19 -18.55 15.81
N ALA A 35 -1.39 -17.52 16.11
CA ALA A 35 -1.74 -16.13 15.92
C ALA A 35 -1.89 -15.78 14.43
N GLN A 36 -0.99 -16.27 13.57
CA GLN A 36 -1.06 -16.13 12.11
C GLN A 36 -2.35 -16.74 11.56
N LYS A 37 -2.72 -17.96 11.98
CA LYS A 37 -3.97 -18.61 11.55
C LYS A 37 -5.21 -17.80 11.94
N LYS A 38 -5.27 -17.33 13.18
CA LYS A 38 -6.42 -16.56 13.67
C LYS A 38 -6.46 -15.17 13.02
N CYS A 39 -5.31 -14.53 12.79
CA CYS A 39 -5.24 -13.30 12.00
C CYS A 39 -5.76 -13.53 10.57
N ALA A 40 -5.35 -14.61 9.89
CA ALA A 40 -5.86 -14.94 8.56
C ALA A 40 -7.39 -15.14 8.56
N GLN A 41 -7.93 -15.77 9.60
CA GLN A 41 -9.37 -15.91 9.77
C GLN A 41 -10.07 -14.55 9.98
N ASN A 42 -9.52 -13.67 10.84
CA ASN A 42 -10.06 -12.32 11.05
C ASN A 42 -10.07 -11.53 9.74
N LEU A 43 -8.98 -11.57 8.96
CA LEU A 43 -8.89 -10.91 7.66
C LEU A 43 -9.95 -11.44 6.67
N ARG A 44 -10.28 -12.73 6.70
CA ARG A 44 -11.37 -13.29 5.87
C ARG A 44 -12.73 -12.78 6.30
N ILE A 45 -13.02 -12.74 7.61
CA ILE A 45 -14.28 -12.18 8.13
C ILE A 45 -14.41 -10.71 7.73
N ILE A 46 -13.32 -9.95 7.81
CA ILE A 46 -13.26 -8.55 7.36
C ILE A 46 -13.50 -8.47 5.85
N SER A 47 -12.88 -9.34 5.05
CA SER A 47 -13.11 -9.42 3.59
C SER A 47 -14.59 -9.59 3.28
N ASP A 48 -15.24 -10.56 3.92
CA ASP A 48 -16.67 -10.86 3.69
C ASP A 48 -17.57 -9.70 4.13
N ALA A 49 -17.21 -8.99 5.19
CA ALA A 49 -17.92 -7.80 5.65
C ALA A 49 -17.74 -6.59 4.72
N ILE A 50 -16.55 -6.44 4.11
CA ILE A 50 -16.31 -5.43 3.07
C ILE A 50 -17.24 -5.67 1.88
N GLU A 51 -17.36 -6.91 1.40
CA GLU A 51 -18.24 -7.23 0.27
C GLU A 51 -19.71 -6.95 0.61
N GLN A 52 -20.17 -7.31 1.82
CA GLN A 52 -21.52 -6.95 2.29
C GLN A 52 -21.73 -5.44 2.37
N TYR A 53 -20.72 -4.68 2.82
CA TYR A 53 -20.77 -3.23 2.82
C TYR A 53 -20.91 -2.69 1.40
N VAL A 54 -20.12 -3.19 0.45
CA VAL A 54 -20.15 -2.77 -0.96
C VAL A 54 -21.53 -3.02 -1.57
N ASP A 55 -22.11 -4.18 -1.34
CA ASP A 55 -23.47 -4.52 -1.81
C ASP A 55 -24.53 -3.56 -1.25
N ALA A 56 -24.40 -3.17 0.01
CA ALA A 56 -25.33 -2.24 0.67
C ALA A 56 -25.10 -0.75 0.32
N ASN A 57 -23.91 -0.39 -0.17
CA ASN A 57 -23.50 1.00 -0.41
C ASN A 57 -23.26 1.30 -1.90
N ASN A 58 -24.08 0.72 -2.79
CA ASN A 58 -24.05 0.98 -4.23
C ASN A 58 -22.67 0.78 -4.88
N GLY A 59 -21.95 -0.27 -4.46
CA GLY A 59 -20.63 -0.57 -4.99
C GLY A 59 -19.49 0.25 -4.37
N GLN A 60 -19.77 1.11 -3.38
CA GLN A 60 -18.75 1.89 -2.70
C GLN A 60 -18.07 1.06 -1.61
N TYR A 61 -16.74 1.03 -1.64
CA TYR A 61 -15.94 0.37 -0.61
C TYR A 61 -15.85 1.23 0.67
N PRO A 62 -15.60 0.59 1.82
CA PRO A 62 -15.36 1.30 3.08
C PRO A 62 -14.28 2.39 2.96
N PRO A 63 -14.35 3.44 3.79
CA PRO A 63 -13.33 4.45 3.85
C PRO A 63 -12.02 3.90 4.44
N ASP A 64 -10.90 4.36 3.92
CA ASP A 64 -9.56 3.96 4.37
C ASP A 64 -8.92 4.96 5.34
N GLY A 65 -9.64 5.99 5.76
CA GLY A 65 -9.16 6.95 6.76
C GLY A 65 -8.16 8.00 6.25
N THR A 66 -7.89 8.10 4.94
CA THR A 66 -6.99 9.15 4.41
C THR A 66 -7.54 10.57 4.56
N ILE A 67 -8.87 10.73 4.60
CA ILE A 67 -9.50 12.05 4.79
C ILE A 67 -9.76 12.33 6.28
N ASN A 68 -10.20 11.32 7.02
CA ASN A 68 -10.51 11.43 8.44
C ASN A 68 -10.19 10.09 9.10
N PRO A 69 -9.19 10.01 10.00
CA PRO A 69 -8.84 8.77 10.69
C PRO A 69 -9.98 8.14 11.50
N ALA A 70 -10.96 8.95 11.95
CA ALA A 70 -12.16 8.45 12.63
C ALA A 70 -13.15 7.75 11.68
N ASN A 71 -13.04 8.00 10.37
CA ASN A 71 -13.83 7.34 9.34
C ASN A 71 -12.95 6.34 8.58
N ASN A 72 -12.85 5.13 9.12
CA ASN A 72 -11.97 4.08 8.67
C ASN A 72 -12.71 2.74 8.48
N LEU A 73 -11.96 1.68 8.18
CA LEU A 73 -12.51 0.36 7.94
C LEU A 73 -13.35 -0.15 9.13
N LYS A 74 -12.80 -0.09 10.34
CA LYS A 74 -13.50 -0.57 11.54
C LYS A 74 -14.78 0.23 11.80
N SER A 75 -14.74 1.55 11.72
CA SER A 75 -15.94 2.38 11.96
C SER A 75 -17.04 2.14 10.92
N ALA A 76 -16.69 1.71 9.71
CA ALA A 76 -17.64 1.40 8.66
C ALA A 76 -18.27 0.00 8.80
N LEU A 77 -17.51 -0.97 9.34
CA LEU A 77 -17.94 -2.37 9.43
C LEU A 77 -18.55 -2.73 10.80
N TYR A 78 -18.09 -2.12 11.89
CA TYR A 78 -18.57 -2.38 13.24
C TYR A 78 -19.62 -1.35 13.69
N PRO A 79 -20.75 -1.76 14.30
CA PRO A 79 -21.19 -3.13 14.57
C PRO A 79 -22.09 -3.75 13.48
N ALA A 80 -22.35 -3.02 12.38
CA ALA A 80 -23.42 -3.35 11.43
C ALA A 80 -23.17 -4.63 10.63
N TYR A 81 -21.91 -4.88 10.23
CA TYR A 81 -21.51 -6.03 9.42
C TYR A 81 -20.68 -7.04 10.23
N ILE A 82 -19.99 -6.57 11.27
CA ILE A 82 -19.26 -7.39 12.24
C ILE A 82 -19.68 -6.94 13.63
N SER A 83 -20.39 -7.78 14.38
CA SER A 83 -20.84 -7.47 15.74
C SER A 83 -19.78 -7.72 16.82
N ASP A 84 -18.79 -8.56 16.54
CA ASP A 84 -17.68 -8.85 17.44
C ASP A 84 -16.48 -7.94 17.16
N ALA A 85 -16.27 -6.95 18.03
CA ALA A 85 -15.16 -6.00 17.90
C ALA A 85 -13.77 -6.67 17.97
N SER A 86 -13.65 -7.87 18.56
CA SER A 86 -12.38 -8.58 18.68
C SER A 86 -11.82 -9.04 17.33
N VAL A 87 -12.67 -9.13 16.30
CA VAL A 87 -12.26 -9.44 14.92
C VAL A 87 -11.31 -8.38 14.37
N PHE A 88 -11.37 -7.13 14.84
CA PHE A 88 -10.48 -6.05 14.40
C PHE A 88 -9.12 -6.04 15.10
N LYS A 89 -8.90 -6.91 16.09
CA LYS A 89 -7.63 -7.02 16.80
C LYS A 89 -6.85 -8.23 16.30
N CYS A 90 -5.60 -8.02 15.90
CA CYS A 90 -4.70 -9.11 15.57
C CYS A 90 -4.22 -9.82 16.85
N PRO A 91 -4.25 -11.16 16.92
CA PRO A 91 -3.75 -11.90 18.07
C PRO A 91 -2.23 -11.79 18.31
N ALA A 92 -1.47 -11.40 17.28
CA ALA A 92 -0.03 -11.14 17.41
C ALA A 92 0.27 -9.69 17.81
N ASP A 93 -0.73 -8.82 17.84
CA ASP A 93 -0.57 -7.42 18.22
C ASP A 93 -0.50 -7.29 19.75
N THR A 94 0.69 -6.98 20.26
CA THR A 94 1.00 -6.90 21.68
C THR A 94 0.60 -5.57 22.32
N ASP A 95 0.17 -4.58 21.54
CA ASP A 95 -0.32 -3.31 22.06
C ASP A 95 -1.69 -3.50 22.72
N SER A 96 -1.72 -3.52 24.06
CA SER A 96 -2.96 -3.68 24.84
C SER A 96 -3.93 -2.51 24.73
N GLY A 97 -3.47 -1.33 24.30
CA GLY A 97 -4.32 -0.15 24.09
C GLY A 97 -4.99 -0.13 22.72
N SER A 98 -4.39 -0.79 21.73
CA SER A 98 -4.95 -0.89 20.39
C SER A 98 -6.15 -1.86 20.36
N THR A 99 -7.28 -1.39 19.85
CA THR A 99 -8.47 -2.22 19.56
C THR A 99 -8.67 -2.45 18.06
N ASP A 100 -7.72 -1.98 17.24
CA ASP A 100 -7.80 -2.02 15.79
C ASP A 100 -6.40 -2.19 15.20
N SER A 101 -6.16 -3.38 14.66
CA SER A 101 -4.89 -3.74 14.05
C SER A 101 -4.87 -3.55 12.53
N TYR A 102 -6.02 -3.32 11.89
CA TYR A 102 -6.15 -3.49 10.44
C TYR A 102 -6.49 -2.20 9.69
N SER A 103 -7.27 -1.29 10.29
CA SER A 103 -7.76 -0.10 9.57
C SER A 103 -6.65 0.80 9.03
N ALA A 104 -5.54 0.94 9.76
CA ALA A 104 -4.39 1.73 9.30
C ALA A 104 -3.79 1.18 7.99
N PHE A 105 -3.81 -0.14 7.82
CA PHE A 105 -3.22 -0.88 6.70
C PHE A 105 -4.26 -1.31 5.66
N TYR A 106 -5.48 -0.80 5.76
CA TYR A 106 -6.48 -0.94 4.72
C TYR A 106 -6.28 0.14 3.65
N VAL A 107 -6.31 -0.31 2.40
CA VAL A 107 -6.25 0.56 1.22
C VAL A 107 -7.41 0.18 0.30
N LYS A 108 -8.30 1.16 0.07
CA LYS A 108 -9.35 1.07 -0.94
C LYS A 108 -8.74 1.29 -2.33
N ARG A 109 -9.04 0.40 -3.29
CA ARG A 109 -8.58 0.48 -4.69
C ARG A 109 -9.79 0.41 -5.65
N ASN A 110 -9.65 0.91 -6.86
CA ASN A 110 -10.70 0.86 -7.87
C ASN A 110 -10.20 0.10 -9.11
N ASN A 111 -10.70 -1.13 -9.28
CA ASN A 111 -10.61 -1.90 -10.52
C ASN A 111 -9.20 -2.30 -10.98
N TYR A 112 -8.58 -3.18 -10.21
CA TYR A 112 -7.62 -4.15 -10.74
C TYR A 112 -8.35 -5.52 -10.79
N SER A 113 -9.10 -5.69 -11.88
CA SER A 113 -9.78 -6.93 -12.31
C SER A 113 -10.61 -7.68 -11.24
N LYS A 114 -11.57 -7.07 -10.52
CA LYS A 114 -12.40 -7.71 -9.44
C LYS A 114 -11.65 -8.44 -8.31
N MET A 115 -10.36 -8.71 -8.45
CA MET A 115 -9.56 -9.57 -7.60
C MET A 115 -8.66 -8.77 -6.68
N THR A 116 -8.47 -7.46 -6.89
CA THR A 116 -7.59 -6.61 -6.06
C THR A 116 -8.18 -5.22 -5.81
N THR A 117 -9.50 -5.16 -5.66
CA THR A 117 -10.28 -3.93 -5.38
C THR A 117 -10.02 -3.36 -3.98
N PHE A 118 -9.34 -4.09 -3.11
CA PHE A 118 -8.80 -3.54 -1.87
C PHE A 118 -7.66 -4.41 -1.39
N SER A 119 -6.91 -3.90 -0.40
CA SER A 119 -5.96 -4.70 0.35
C SER A 119 -6.06 -4.39 1.83
N VAL A 120 -5.79 -5.40 2.66
CA VAL A 120 -5.67 -5.26 4.12
C VAL A 120 -4.37 -5.92 4.55
N GLY A 121 -3.47 -5.15 5.14
CA GLY A 121 -2.23 -5.65 5.72
C GLY A 121 -2.32 -5.88 7.23
N CYS A 122 -1.50 -6.79 7.74
CA CYS A 122 -1.22 -6.95 9.16
C CYS A 122 0.27 -7.21 9.37
N PRO A 123 1.08 -6.16 9.59
CA PRO A 123 2.55 -6.25 9.63
C PRO A 123 3.10 -6.50 11.03
N ARG A 124 2.42 -7.34 11.83
CA ARG A 124 2.74 -7.58 13.26
C ARG A 124 3.13 -9.04 13.57
N HIS A 125 3.63 -9.78 12.58
CA HIS A 125 3.96 -11.20 12.73
C HIS A 125 5.47 -11.44 12.77
N ASP A 126 5.88 -12.57 13.35
CA ASP A 126 7.30 -12.96 13.51
C ASP A 126 8.17 -11.85 14.13
N ASN A 127 7.64 -11.17 15.16
CA ASN A 127 8.27 -10.01 15.82
C ASN A 127 8.57 -8.85 14.86
N GLY A 128 7.63 -8.56 13.95
CA GLY A 128 7.75 -7.47 12.97
C GLY A 128 8.58 -7.83 11.74
N LYS A 129 8.85 -9.12 11.51
CA LYS A 129 9.59 -9.62 10.33
C LYS A 129 8.68 -10.03 9.20
N SER A 130 7.40 -10.28 9.46
CA SER A 130 6.46 -10.64 8.41
C SER A 130 5.10 -9.98 8.58
N ALA A 131 4.37 -9.95 7.46
CA ALA A 131 3.03 -9.44 7.38
C ALA A 131 2.08 -10.48 6.80
N MET A 132 0.85 -10.51 7.33
CA MET A 132 -0.26 -11.22 6.71
C MET A 132 -1.04 -10.23 5.86
N ASN A 133 -1.08 -10.44 4.55
CA ASN A 133 -1.74 -9.54 3.60
C ASN A 133 -2.90 -10.23 2.91
N LEU A 134 -4.04 -9.56 2.86
CA LEU A 134 -5.19 -9.91 2.05
C LEU A 134 -5.14 -9.06 0.78
N PHE A 135 -4.82 -9.68 -0.36
CA PHE A 135 -4.80 -9.01 -1.67
C PHE A 135 -5.95 -9.44 -2.58
N PHE A 136 -6.46 -10.65 -2.40
CA PHE A 136 -7.50 -11.25 -3.23
C PHE A 136 -8.63 -11.78 -2.36
N GLN A 137 -9.87 -11.76 -2.85
CA GLN A 137 -11.08 -12.20 -2.13
C GLN A 137 -10.83 -13.47 -1.30
N GLY A 138 -10.64 -13.29 0.02
CA GLY A 138 -10.39 -14.35 1.00
C GLY A 138 -8.99 -15.00 1.04
N GLN A 139 -8.06 -14.66 0.14
CA GLN A 139 -6.70 -15.21 0.13
C GLN A 139 -5.70 -14.32 0.87
N THR A 140 -5.21 -14.85 1.98
CA THR A 140 -4.15 -14.24 2.77
C THR A 140 -2.80 -14.81 2.38
N LEU A 141 -1.83 -13.95 2.11
CA LEU A 141 -0.43 -14.30 1.86
C LEU A 141 0.43 -13.79 3.00
N LYS A 142 1.39 -14.61 3.41
CA LYS A 142 2.46 -14.18 4.30
C LYS A 142 3.58 -13.57 3.45
N CYS A 143 4.00 -12.36 3.77
CA CYS A 143 5.09 -11.66 3.10
C CYS A 143 6.17 -11.32 4.12
N GLU A 144 7.44 -11.52 3.76
CA GLU A 144 8.55 -11.06 4.58
C GLU A 144 8.68 -9.54 4.44
N LEU A 145 8.84 -8.86 5.57
CA LEU A 145 9.01 -7.41 5.62
C LEU A 145 10.46 -7.07 5.31
N ALA A 146 10.64 -6.06 4.46
CA ALA A 146 11.92 -5.43 4.21
C ALA A 146 12.11 -4.26 5.18
N GLU A 147 13.34 -4.09 5.66
CA GLU A 147 13.67 -3.00 6.57
C GLU A 147 13.56 -1.64 5.87
N ALA A 148 13.04 -0.67 6.59
CA ALA A 148 13.00 0.72 6.21
C ALA A 148 13.52 1.55 7.38
N THR A 149 14.32 2.58 7.11
CA THR A 149 14.94 3.41 8.14
C THR A 149 14.77 4.89 7.82
N ASP A 150 14.80 5.75 8.82
CA ASP A 150 14.88 7.20 8.67
C ASP A 150 15.85 7.79 9.72
N GLY A 151 15.83 9.11 9.91
CA GLY A 151 16.67 9.78 10.91
C GLY A 151 16.42 9.34 12.37
N SER A 152 15.29 8.69 12.65
CA SER A 152 14.89 8.19 13.97
C SER A 152 15.24 6.71 14.21
N GLY A 153 15.60 5.96 13.16
CA GLY A 153 15.96 4.56 13.23
C GLY A 153 15.12 3.68 12.30
N VAL A 154 14.86 2.44 12.71
CA VAL A 154 14.03 1.50 11.95
C VAL A 154 12.56 1.92 12.05
N LEU A 155 11.93 2.12 10.89
CA LEU A 155 10.52 2.48 10.79
C LEU A 155 9.64 1.30 11.18
N THR A 156 8.65 1.59 12.02
CA THR A 156 7.63 0.61 12.38
C THR A 156 6.42 0.81 11.47
N PRO A 157 5.86 -0.24 10.87
CA PRO A 157 4.61 -0.16 10.13
C PRO A 157 3.52 0.62 10.88
N GLY A 158 3.01 1.68 10.24
CA GLY A 158 2.04 2.63 10.78
C GLY A 158 2.65 3.92 11.38
N SER A 159 3.97 4.03 11.53
CA SER A 159 4.63 5.26 11.96
C SER A 159 4.76 6.26 10.82
N ASP A 160 4.77 7.55 11.15
CA ASP A 160 5.14 8.59 10.19
C ASP A 160 6.65 8.60 9.95
N ILE A 161 7.06 8.93 8.72
CA ILE A 161 8.47 9.14 8.39
C ILE A 161 8.98 10.46 8.97
N SER A 162 10.24 10.47 9.40
CA SER A 162 10.97 11.65 9.87
C SER A 162 12.10 12.00 8.90
N GLY A 163 11.87 13.03 8.08
CA GLY A 163 12.81 13.46 7.05
C GLY A 163 12.80 12.53 5.83
N THR A 164 13.93 11.87 5.56
CA THR A 164 14.06 10.94 4.44
C THR A 164 14.10 9.50 4.93
N ALA A 165 13.08 8.73 4.56
CA ALA A 165 13.07 7.30 4.73
C ALA A 165 13.85 6.60 3.61
N THR A 166 14.62 5.57 3.94
CA THR A 166 15.42 4.74 3.03
C THR A 166 15.01 3.29 3.19
N MET A 167 14.64 2.64 2.08
CA MET A 167 14.27 1.23 2.05
C MET A 167 15.50 0.34 1.86
N ALA A 168 15.38 -0.96 2.15
CA ALA A 168 16.47 -1.93 1.98
C ALA A 168 17.03 -2.01 0.55
N ASP A 169 16.23 -1.69 -0.48
CA ASP A 169 16.65 -1.63 -1.88
C ASP A 169 17.33 -0.30 -2.30
N GLY A 170 17.56 0.60 -1.34
CA GLY A 170 18.16 1.92 -1.54
C GLY A 170 17.20 2.99 -2.03
N SER A 171 15.93 2.67 -2.28
CA SER A 171 14.92 3.66 -2.65
C SER A 171 14.64 4.60 -1.48
N THR A 172 14.31 5.86 -1.79
CA THR A 172 14.11 6.90 -0.76
C THR A 172 12.76 7.59 -0.91
N VAL A 173 12.16 7.96 0.23
CA VAL A 173 10.96 8.82 0.30
C VAL A 173 11.25 9.96 1.26
N SER A 174 11.00 11.19 0.84
CA SER A 174 11.08 12.38 1.70
C SER A 174 9.81 13.20 1.58
N SER A 175 9.32 13.76 2.69
CA SER A 175 8.13 14.63 2.68
C SER A 175 8.31 15.90 3.48
N THR A 176 7.59 16.96 3.08
CA THR A 176 7.47 18.21 3.82
C THR A 176 6.42 18.18 4.94
N GLY A 177 5.68 17.07 5.09
CA GLY A 177 4.68 16.85 6.14
C GLY A 177 4.59 15.39 6.56
N ALA A 178 3.63 15.07 7.44
CA ALA A 178 3.42 13.71 7.92
C ALA A 178 2.98 12.78 6.77
N VAL A 179 3.68 11.64 6.65
CA VAL A 179 3.39 10.54 5.72
C VAL A 179 3.65 9.23 6.46
N ALA A 180 2.60 8.41 6.58
CA ALA A 180 2.68 7.13 7.25
C ALA A 180 3.37 6.10 6.36
N PHE A 181 4.39 5.44 6.91
CA PHE A 181 4.97 4.22 6.36
C PHE A 181 4.02 3.06 6.66
N LEU A 182 3.40 2.46 5.64
CA LEU A 182 2.50 1.33 5.87
C LEU A 182 3.28 0.04 6.03
N GLN A 183 4.11 -0.32 5.04
CA GLN A 183 4.90 -1.54 5.04
C GLN A 183 5.82 -1.56 3.82
N SER A 184 6.91 -2.33 3.92
CA SER A 184 7.78 -2.68 2.80
C SER A 184 7.99 -4.18 2.78
N PHE A 185 7.91 -4.80 1.61
CA PHE A 185 8.07 -6.24 1.42
C PHE A 185 9.28 -6.56 0.55
N ASP A 186 9.97 -7.65 0.84
CA ASP A 186 10.94 -8.21 -0.10
C ASP A 186 10.19 -8.88 -1.28
N ILE A 187 10.48 -8.46 -2.50
CA ILE A 187 9.91 -9.02 -3.75
C ILE A 187 10.94 -9.83 -4.56
N GLY A 188 12.10 -10.11 -3.97
CA GLY A 188 13.21 -10.86 -4.53
C GLY A 188 14.27 -9.97 -5.19
N LYS A 189 15.46 -10.54 -5.38
CA LYS A 189 16.63 -9.89 -6.02
C LYS A 189 17.10 -8.61 -5.32
N GLY A 190 16.81 -8.47 -4.02
CA GLY A 190 17.15 -7.29 -3.23
C GLY A 190 16.25 -6.08 -3.52
N MET A 191 15.06 -6.31 -4.09
CA MET A 191 14.10 -5.24 -4.39
C MET A 191 12.94 -5.28 -3.41
N CYS A 192 12.37 -4.11 -3.13
CA CYS A 192 11.25 -3.98 -2.22
C CYS A 192 9.97 -3.53 -2.94
N TYR A 193 8.83 -3.86 -2.33
CA TYR A 193 7.55 -3.21 -2.61
C TYR A 193 7.09 -2.44 -1.37
N SER A 194 7.13 -1.11 -1.45
CA SER A 194 6.89 -0.21 -0.32
C SER A 194 5.61 0.61 -0.50
N LEU A 195 4.84 0.73 0.58
CA LEU A 195 3.56 1.45 0.57
C LEU A 195 3.57 2.57 1.61
N PHE A 196 3.10 3.75 1.20
CA PHE A 196 3.01 4.95 2.02
C PHE A 196 1.61 5.55 1.93
N LYS A 197 1.18 6.19 3.00
CA LYS A 197 -0.15 6.82 3.07
C LYS A 197 -0.03 8.25 3.57
N SER A 198 -0.71 9.16 2.90
CA SER A 198 -0.80 10.55 3.29
C SER A 198 -2.23 10.91 3.66
N ASP A 199 -2.36 11.82 4.63
CA ASP A 199 -3.60 12.56 4.87
C ASP A 199 -3.81 13.64 3.79
N ALA A 200 -4.80 14.51 4.01
CA ALA A 200 -5.21 15.60 3.13
C ALA A 200 -4.45 16.92 3.30
N ASP A 201 -3.54 17.02 4.27
CA ASP A 201 -2.80 18.25 4.50
C ASP A 201 -1.88 18.56 3.31
N PRO A 202 -1.74 19.83 2.91
CA PRO A 202 -0.89 20.17 1.78
C PRO A 202 0.58 19.80 2.02
N LYS A 203 1.17 18.99 1.13
CA LYS A 203 2.58 18.57 1.25
C LYS A 203 3.14 18.05 -0.07
N ASP A 204 4.48 18.05 -0.13
CA ASP A 204 5.23 17.42 -1.22
C ASP A 204 5.80 16.09 -0.71
N ILE A 205 5.73 15.05 -1.54
CA ILE A 205 6.28 13.72 -1.28
C ILE A 205 7.15 13.35 -2.47
N VAL A 206 8.46 13.33 -2.26
CA VAL A 206 9.47 13.05 -3.30
C VAL A 206 9.92 11.61 -3.16
N LEU A 207 9.88 10.87 -4.27
CA LEU A 207 10.25 9.47 -4.32
C LEU A 207 11.37 9.24 -5.33
N ASN A 208 12.42 8.55 -4.87
CA ASN A 208 13.46 8.01 -5.74
C ASN A 208 13.45 6.48 -5.64
N VAL A 209 12.92 5.82 -6.65
CA VAL A 209 12.72 4.36 -6.63
C VAL A 209 13.76 3.65 -7.46
N THR A 210 14.46 2.70 -6.85
CA THR A 210 15.48 1.87 -7.50
C THR A 210 14.86 1.07 -8.66
N PRO A 211 15.52 0.96 -9.84
CA PRO A 211 14.97 0.24 -10.99
C PRO A 211 14.61 -1.23 -10.71
N GLY A 212 13.32 -1.56 -10.66
CA GLY A 212 12.80 -2.90 -10.33
C GLY A 212 12.17 -3.00 -8.93
N ALA A 213 12.34 -1.98 -8.11
CA ALA A 213 11.57 -1.77 -6.88
C ALA A 213 10.19 -1.20 -7.19
N LYS A 214 9.23 -1.46 -6.31
CA LYS A 214 7.83 -1.04 -6.47
C LYS A 214 7.42 -0.12 -5.33
N PHE A 215 6.69 0.94 -5.66
CA PHE A 215 6.20 1.90 -4.68
C PHE A 215 4.75 2.24 -4.93
N GLU A 216 4.00 2.45 -3.86
CA GLU A 216 2.69 3.10 -3.89
C GLU A 216 2.59 4.20 -2.85
N VAL A 217 2.08 5.35 -3.27
CA VAL A 217 1.67 6.43 -2.39
C VAL A 217 0.16 6.59 -2.49
N ILE A 218 -0.50 6.39 -1.36
CA ILE A 218 -1.96 6.48 -1.22
C ILE A 218 -2.29 7.84 -0.62
N THR A 219 -2.93 8.72 -1.40
CA THR A 219 -3.45 10.02 -0.95
C THR A 219 -4.97 9.98 -0.83
N PRO A 220 -5.65 11.03 -0.35
CA PRO A 220 -7.10 11.11 -0.38
C PRO A 220 -7.75 11.04 -1.75
N SER A 221 -7.09 11.53 -2.80
CA SER A 221 -7.65 11.59 -4.15
C SER A 221 -7.05 10.60 -5.15
N ALA A 222 -5.85 10.08 -4.88
CA ALA A 222 -5.11 9.28 -5.83
C ALA A 222 -4.36 8.11 -5.18
N ILE A 223 -4.04 7.11 -6.02
CA ILE A 223 -2.97 6.15 -5.77
C ILE A 223 -1.94 6.33 -6.88
N ALA A 224 -0.72 6.70 -6.52
CA ALA A 224 0.41 6.79 -7.44
C ALA A 224 1.31 5.56 -7.24
N GLY A 225 1.34 4.67 -8.24
CA GLY A 225 2.08 3.42 -8.23
C GLY A 225 3.16 3.37 -9.31
N VAL A 226 4.31 2.79 -8.97
CA VAL A 226 5.47 2.74 -9.88
C VAL A 226 6.26 1.44 -9.80
N GLU A 227 7.04 1.21 -10.85
CA GLU A 227 8.19 0.29 -10.84
C GLU A 227 9.41 1.04 -11.38
N GLY A 228 10.41 1.30 -10.52
CA GLY A 228 11.70 1.86 -10.93
C GLY A 228 11.71 3.28 -11.50
N THR A 229 11.18 4.28 -10.78
CA THR A 229 11.06 5.67 -11.28
C THR A 229 11.35 6.73 -10.22
N ARG A 230 11.68 7.95 -10.68
CA ARG A 230 11.66 9.15 -9.85
C ARG A 230 10.39 9.95 -10.13
N PHE A 231 9.67 10.34 -9.09
CA PHE A 231 8.42 11.08 -9.22
C PHE A 231 8.11 11.90 -7.95
N LEU A 232 7.26 12.91 -8.13
CA LEU A 232 6.75 13.77 -7.07
C LEU A 232 5.24 13.58 -6.97
N VAL A 233 4.75 13.39 -5.74
CA VAL A 233 3.33 13.46 -5.39
C VAL A 233 3.12 14.71 -4.54
N LYS A 234 2.27 15.62 -4.99
CA LYS A 234 1.91 16.84 -4.27
C LYS A 234 0.46 16.75 -3.85
N VAL A 235 0.23 16.59 -2.55
CA VAL A 235 -1.12 16.67 -1.98
C VAL A 235 -1.46 18.14 -1.86
N ILE A 236 -2.53 18.58 -2.53
CA ILE A 236 -2.99 19.96 -2.51
C ILE A 236 -4.08 20.10 -1.45
N ASP A 237 -5.05 19.19 -1.48
CA ASP A 237 -6.12 19.07 -0.50
C ASP A 237 -6.73 17.66 -0.54
N LYS A 238 -7.83 17.45 0.20
CA LYS A 238 -8.54 16.16 0.26
C LYS A 238 -9.10 15.66 -1.07
N ASP A 239 -9.32 16.54 -2.04
CA ASP A 239 -9.91 16.23 -3.34
C ASP A 239 -8.88 16.31 -4.47
N HIS A 240 -7.69 16.87 -4.23
CA HIS A 240 -6.73 17.22 -5.28
C HIS A 240 -5.30 16.77 -4.98
N THR A 241 -4.73 15.98 -5.90
CA THR A 241 -3.32 15.55 -5.88
C THR A 241 -2.69 15.75 -7.25
N ASP A 242 -1.51 16.38 -7.30
CA ASP A 242 -0.68 16.43 -8.50
C ASP A 242 0.39 15.34 -8.48
N VAL A 243 0.62 14.68 -9.62
CA VAL A 243 1.67 13.68 -9.79
C VAL A 243 2.56 14.07 -10.96
N THR A 244 3.86 14.26 -10.69
CA THR A 244 4.87 14.62 -11.71
C THR A 244 5.88 13.50 -11.86
N THR A 245 6.10 13.05 -13.09
CA THR A 245 7.06 11.97 -13.39
C THR A 245 8.35 12.55 -13.94
N TYR A 246 9.48 12.26 -13.30
CA TYR A 246 10.79 12.69 -13.78
C TYR A 246 11.44 11.65 -14.68
N ASP A 247 11.34 10.36 -14.31
CA ASP A 247 11.90 9.24 -15.08
C ASP A 247 10.90 8.09 -15.26
N GLY A 248 11.04 7.34 -16.34
CA GLY A 248 10.23 6.17 -16.62
C GLY A 248 8.74 6.51 -16.77
N LYS A 249 7.90 5.79 -16.02
CA LYS A 249 6.44 5.84 -16.15
C LYS A 249 5.76 5.60 -14.80
N VAL A 250 4.85 6.50 -14.41
CA VAL A 250 4.06 6.39 -13.18
C VAL A 250 2.62 6.06 -13.53
N ARG A 251 2.05 5.04 -12.88
CA ARG A 251 0.62 4.76 -12.99
C ARG A 251 -0.12 5.51 -11.89
N VAL A 252 -1.12 6.27 -12.28
CA VAL A 252 -1.92 7.09 -11.37
C VAL A 252 -3.38 6.68 -11.48
N GLU A 253 -3.97 6.31 -10.36
CA GLU A 253 -5.36 5.90 -10.24
C GLU A 253 -6.14 6.92 -9.41
N GLU A 254 -7.35 7.27 -9.83
CA GLU A 254 -8.24 8.14 -9.07
C GLU A 254 -9.15 7.32 -8.11
N LYS A 255 -9.36 7.86 -6.90
CA LYS A 255 -9.95 7.12 -5.77
C LYS A 255 -11.45 6.87 -5.78
N THR A 256 -12.22 7.40 -6.73
CA THR A 256 -13.65 7.08 -6.91
C THR A 256 -13.94 6.13 -8.08
N GLY A 257 -12.90 5.66 -8.77
CA GLY A 257 -13.02 4.67 -9.83
C GLY A 257 -13.36 5.27 -11.19
N THR A 258 -13.10 6.57 -11.38
CA THR A 258 -13.29 7.25 -12.66
C THR A 258 -12.25 6.82 -13.72
N GLY A 259 -11.11 6.30 -13.26
CA GLY A 259 -10.13 5.62 -14.10
C GLY A 259 -8.69 5.77 -13.62
N GLN A 260 -7.78 5.25 -14.44
CA GLN A 260 -6.34 5.34 -14.25
C GLN A 260 -5.68 5.87 -15.51
N VAL A 261 -4.49 6.43 -15.33
CA VAL A 261 -3.67 6.96 -16.40
C VAL A 261 -2.20 6.66 -16.13
N ASP A 262 -1.46 6.50 -17.22
CA ASP A 262 -0.04 6.25 -17.21
C ASP A 262 0.68 7.54 -17.61
N ILE A 263 1.55 8.06 -16.74
CA ILE A 263 2.25 9.34 -16.90
C ILE A 263 3.72 9.07 -17.26
N PRO A 264 4.17 9.43 -18.48
CA PRO A 264 5.57 9.30 -18.86
C PRO A 264 6.43 10.42 -18.26
N ALA A 265 7.75 10.21 -18.25
CA ALA A 265 8.74 11.21 -17.88
C ALA A 265 8.50 12.58 -18.56
N GLY A 266 8.62 13.65 -17.77
CA GLY A 266 8.46 15.04 -18.22
C GLY A 266 7.02 15.58 -18.16
N TYR A 267 6.06 14.79 -17.68
CA TYR A 267 4.66 15.17 -17.58
C TYR A 267 4.15 15.21 -16.13
N THR A 268 3.14 16.04 -15.93
CA THR A 268 2.35 16.14 -14.70
C THR A 268 0.90 15.81 -15.01
N THR A 269 0.22 15.17 -14.06
CA THR A 269 -1.25 15.02 -14.06
C THR A 269 -1.82 15.55 -12.76
N SER A 270 -3.00 16.16 -12.87
CA SER A 270 -3.80 16.58 -11.73
C SER A 270 -4.94 15.59 -11.55
N VAL A 271 -5.02 15.01 -10.35
CA VAL A 271 -6.06 14.06 -9.95
C VAL A 271 -7.03 14.75 -9.02
N VAL A 272 -8.25 14.96 -9.52
CA VAL A 272 -9.36 15.53 -8.76
C VAL A 272 -10.38 14.43 -8.50
N LEU A 273 -10.83 14.27 -7.25
CA LEU A 273 -11.82 13.27 -6.87
C LEU A 273 -13.07 13.36 -7.76
N GLY A 274 -13.52 12.22 -8.28
CA GLY A 274 -14.67 12.15 -9.19
C GLY A 274 -14.37 12.52 -10.65
N ILE A 275 -13.13 12.88 -10.98
CA ILE A 275 -12.73 13.27 -12.34
C ILE A 275 -11.64 12.32 -12.86
N ARG A 276 -11.88 11.73 -14.04
CA ARG A 276 -10.91 10.83 -14.67
C ARG A 276 -9.59 11.56 -14.94
N PRO A 277 -8.44 11.05 -14.45
CA PRO A 277 -7.16 11.71 -14.64
C PRO A 277 -6.71 11.61 -16.10
N LEU A 278 -6.07 12.68 -16.57
CA LEU A 278 -5.61 12.81 -17.95
C LEU A 278 -4.09 12.81 -18.03
N SER A 279 -3.54 12.32 -19.14
CA SER A 279 -2.09 12.21 -19.34
C SER A 279 -1.37 13.57 -19.54
N ARG A 280 -2.08 14.70 -19.53
CA ARG A 280 -1.57 15.96 -20.10
C ARG A 280 -1.52 17.13 -19.11
N TYR A 281 -0.32 17.44 -18.63
CA TYR A 281 0.28 18.77 -18.59
C TYR A 281 1.79 18.63 -18.87
N SER A 282 2.32 19.40 -19.84
CA SER A 282 3.76 19.50 -20.10
C SER A 282 4.39 20.35 -19.00
N THR A 283 5.54 19.93 -18.46
CA THR A 283 6.31 20.64 -17.43
C THR A 283 6.91 21.98 -17.90
N ASN A 284 6.78 22.33 -19.19
CA ASN A 284 7.20 23.63 -19.72
C ASN A 284 6.05 24.66 -19.72
N SER A 285 5.73 25.20 -18.54
CA SER A 285 5.08 26.52 -18.43
C SER A 285 6.10 27.56 -17.93
N THR A 286 7.11 27.84 -18.73
CA THR A 286 7.79 29.14 -18.66
C THR A 286 6.75 30.24 -18.92
N LEU A 287 6.65 31.17 -17.97
CA LEU A 287 6.07 32.51 -18.08
C LEU A 287 6.03 33.03 -19.54
N GLY A 288 4.89 32.90 -20.18
CA GLY A 288 4.64 33.42 -21.53
C GLY A 288 3.84 34.70 -21.48
N ARG A 289 4.54 35.85 -21.46
CA ARG A 289 4.00 37.12 -21.94
C ARG A 289 3.53 36.95 -23.39
N GLY A 290 2.38 37.55 -23.72
CA GLY A 290 2.04 37.94 -25.10
C GLY A 290 0.89 37.17 -25.73
N ARG A 291 -0.36 37.59 -25.47
CA ARG A 291 -1.47 37.39 -26.40
C ARG A 291 -1.29 38.39 -27.56
N GLY A 292 -0.63 37.95 -28.63
CA GLY A 292 -0.87 38.47 -29.97
C GLY A 292 -1.96 37.57 -30.58
N GLY A 293 -3.11 38.17 -30.93
CA GLY A 293 -4.24 37.44 -31.47
C GLY A 293 -4.00 37.04 -32.92
N ASP A 294 -4.70 36.00 -33.35
CA ASP A 294 -5.06 35.82 -34.75
C ASP A 294 -6.52 35.38 -34.83
N ARG A 295 -7.22 36.17 -35.63
CA ARG A 295 -8.60 36.01 -36.10
C ARG A 295 -8.57 35.18 -37.38
N ASP A 296 -9.70 34.51 -37.60
CA ASP A 296 -10.34 34.21 -38.89
C ASP A 296 -9.52 33.47 -39.95
N GLU A 297 -9.98 32.28 -40.34
CA GLU A 297 -10.33 32.00 -41.74
C GLU A 297 -11.11 30.69 -41.86
N ASP A 298 -12.43 30.86 -41.95
CA ASP A 298 -13.40 29.88 -42.42
C ASP A 298 -13.75 30.31 -43.85
N LYS A 299 -13.31 29.58 -44.88
CA LYS A 299 -13.84 29.70 -46.26
C LYS A 299 -13.37 28.59 -47.20
N ASP A 300 -14.31 28.27 -48.09
CA ASP A 300 -14.16 27.57 -49.37
C ASP A 300 -14.23 26.03 -49.39
N LYS A 301 -15.47 25.55 -49.20
CA LYS A 301 -16.02 24.44 -49.99
C LYS A 301 -16.89 25.03 -51.11
N ASP A 302 -16.38 25.06 -52.34
CA ASP A 302 -17.13 24.68 -53.54
C ASP A 302 -16.31 24.92 -54.80
N LYS A 303 -16.40 23.97 -55.73
CA LYS A 303 -16.02 23.96 -57.16
C LYS A 303 -14.93 22.96 -57.50
N ASP A 304 -15.36 21.74 -57.80
CA ASP A 304 -14.78 20.95 -58.88
C ASP A 304 -15.82 19.96 -59.42
N ARG A 305 -16.73 20.49 -60.26
CA ARG A 305 -17.42 19.74 -61.31
C ARG A 305 -17.44 20.63 -62.55
N ASP A 306 -16.58 20.26 -63.50
CA ASP A 306 -16.76 20.31 -64.95
C ASP A 306 -15.49 20.74 -65.68
N LYS A 307 -14.81 19.75 -66.28
CA LYS A 307 -14.27 19.71 -67.66
C LYS A 307 -12.96 18.91 -67.74
N LYS A 308 -13.02 17.67 -68.26
CA LYS A 308 -12.69 17.35 -69.67
C LYS A 308 -12.53 15.84 -69.90
N SER A 309 -13.08 15.44 -71.06
CA SER A 309 -12.88 14.22 -71.86
C SER A 309 -13.65 12.96 -71.46
#